data_AF-A0A2G9TA45-F1
#
_entry.id   AF-A0A2G9TA45-F1
#
_cell.length_a   1.000
_cell.length_b   1.000
_cell.length_c   1.000
_cell.angle_alpha   90.00
_cell.angle_beta   90.00
_cell.angle_gamma   90.00
#
_symmetry.space_group_name_H-M   'P 1'
#
loop_
_entity.id
_entity.type
_entity.pdbx_description
1 polymer ?
#
loop_
_entity_poly.entity_id
_entity_poly.type
_entity_poly.pdbx_seq_one_letter_code
_entity_poly.pdbx_strand_id
1 'polypeptide(L)'
;NSYAGEYECRGYRNNELIASSSVQVYSSTDDTEEVKVEIEPPRVRVVSQGESIVLKCTVEDPKTRVIWWRTENLTDALMIGSTQFLHLHNVDVCDRGIYYCTDEFTNYDFAHSINTVVVLQSSPFGSVS
;
A
#
# COMPACT_ATOMS: atom_id res chain seq x y z
N ASN A 1 15.24 15.00 16.04
CA ASN A 1 14.82 16.38 15.71
C ASN A 1 13.47 16.67 16.37
N SER A 2 13.26 17.85 16.95
CA SER A 2 12.21 18.16 17.94
C SER A 2 10.85 18.61 17.36
N TYR A 3 10.49 18.20 16.14
CA TYR A 3 9.23 18.59 15.47
C TYR A 3 8.19 17.47 15.43
N ALA A 4 8.44 16.37 16.14
CA ALA A 4 7.47 15.29 16.31
C ALA A 4 6.48 15.65 17.42
N GLY A 5 5.21 15.32 17.23
CA GLY A 5 4.15 15.59 18.19
C GLY A 5 2.77 15.59 17.54
N GLU A 6 1.74 15.72 18.36
CA GLU A 6 0.38 15.94 17.88
C GLU A 6 0.17 17.42 17.55
N TYR A 7 -0.42 17.70 16.39
CA TYR A 7 -0.72 19.03 15.89
C TYR A 7 -2.22 19.16 15.69
N GLU A 8 -2.82 20.17 16.31
CA GLU A 8 -4.25 20.44 16.19
C GLU A 8 -4.49 21.70 15.35
N CYS A 9 -5.27 21.56 14.29
CA CYS A 9 -5.86 22.66 13.55
C CYS A 9 -7.16 23.08 14.22
N ARG A 10 -7.34 24.38 14.48
CA ARG A 10 -8.53 24.95 15.11
C ARG A 10 -9.13 26.06 14.25
N GLY A 11 -10.38 25.90 13.84
CA GLY A 11 -11.17 26.88 13.12
C GLY A 11 -12.04 27.69 14.06
N TYR A 12 -11.94 29.03 14.01
CA TYR A 12 -12.71 29.93 14.87
C TYR A 12 -13.65 30.83 14.05
N ARG A 13 -14.84 31.12 14.60
CA ARG A 13 -15.74 32.19 14.13
C ARG A 13 -16.15 33.02 15.33
N ASN A 14 -15.97 34.34 15.26
CA ASN A 14 -16.28 35.26 16.37
C ASN A 14 -15.64 34.84 17.71
N ASN A 15 -14.37 34.41 17.68
CA ASN A 15 -13.64 33.85 18.83
C ASN A 15 -14.20 32.54 19.41
N GLU A 16 -15.24 31.95 18.82
CA GLU A 16 -15.76 30.63 19.19
C GLU A 16 -15.14 29.55 18.31
N LEU A 17 -14.70 28.44 18.93
CA LEU A 17 -14.15 27.28 18.21
C LEU A 17 -15.30 26.55 17.50
N ILE A 18 -15.24 26.49 16.16
CA ILE A 18 -16.29 25.86 15.34
C ILE A 18 -15.87 24.52 14.73
N ALA A 19 -14.57 24.23 14.65
CA ALA A 19 -14.04 22.97 14.15
C ALA A 19 -12.62 22.76 14.68
N SER A 20 -12.25 21.51 14.93
CA SER A 20 -10.84 21.14 15.08
C SER A 20 -10.52 19.79 14.44
N SER A 21 -9.24 19.58 14.14
CA SER A 21 -8.72 18.33 13.57
C SER A 21 -7.27 18.17 14.01
N SER A 22 -6.92 16.99 14.53
CA SER A 22 -5.56 16.67 14.96
C SER A 22 -4.84 15.75 13.97
N VAL A 23 -3.51 15.86 13.91
CA VAL A 23 -2.62 14.94 13.19
C VAL A 23 -1.39 14.63 14.04
N GLN A 24 -0.89 13.39 13.98
CA GLN A 24 0.37 12.99 14.62
C GLN A 24 1.53 13.15 13.63
N VAL A 25 2.59 13.86 14.02
CA VAL A 25 3.82 14.04 13.23
C VAL A 25 4.96 13.28 13.90
N TYR A 26 5.72 12.52 13.11
CA TYR A 26 6.86 11.72 13.59
C TYR A 26 8.19 12.32 13.09
N SER A 27 9.28 12.19 13.86
CA SER A 27 10.61 12.71 13.51
C SER A 27 11.32 11.72 12.58
N SER A 28 11.92 12.20 11.49
CA SER A 28 12.64 11.36 10.52
C SER A 28 14.08 11.01 10.92
N THR A 29 14.59 11.49 12.06
CA THR A 29 16.00 11.32 12.46
C THR A 29 16.19 10.40 13.67
N ASP A 30 15.38 9.38 13.81
CA ASP A 30 15.62 8.34 14.80
C ASP A 30 15.53 7.03 14.06
N ASP A 31 16.39 6.07 14.38
CA ASP A 31 16.25 4.66 13.99
C ASP A 31 15.00 4.09 14.70
N THR A 32 13.83 4.69 14.46
CA THR A 32 12.54 4.27 14.98
C THR A 32 12.18 2.99 14.28
N GLU A 33 11.84 1.96 15.06
CA GLU A 33 11.18 0.74 14.58
C GLU A 33 10.18 1.13 13.49
N GLU A 34 10.54 0.84 12.23
CA GLU A 34 9.75 1.11 11.04
C GLU A 34 8.32 0.66 11.34
N VAL A 35 7.32 1.52 11.08
CA VAL A 35 5.93 1.07 11.04
C VAL A 35 5.89 -0.13 10.11
N LYS A 36 5.67 -1.33 10.68
CA LYS A 36 5.85 -2.62 10.00
C LYS A 36 4.65 -2.90 9.09
N VAL A 37 4.43 -2.04 8.10
CA VAL A 37 3.57 -2.38 6.97
C VAL A 37 4.37 -3.27 6.05
N GLU A 38 4.14 -4.57 6.10
CA GLU A 38 4.88 -5.56 5.31
C GLU A 38 3.94 -6.45 4.49
N ILE A 39 4.19 -6.51 3.19
CA ILE A 39 3.59 -7.52 2.31
C ILE A 39 4.36 -8.82 2.50
N GLU A 40 3.63 -9.91 2.77
CA GLU A 40 4.24 -11.22 2.94
C GLU A 40 5.07 -11.62 1.72
N PRO A 41 6.31 -12.12 1.93
CA PRO A 41 7.15 -12.65 0.86
C PRO A 41 6.42 -13.66 -0.04
N PRO A 42 6.85 -13.81 -1.30
CA PRO A 42 8.03 -13.19 -1.91
C PRO A 42 7.76 -11.77 -2.44
N ARG A 43 8.81 -10.92 -2.49
CA ARG A 43 8.75 -9.55 -3.05
C ARG A 43 8.45 -9.52 -4.55
N VAL A 44 8.78 -10.61 -5.26
CA VAL A 44 8.45 -10.80 -6.67
C VAL A 44 7.57 -12.03 -6.77
N ARG A 45 6.39 -11.88 -7.33
CA ARG A 45 5.44 -12.96 -7.57
C ARG A 45 5.28 -13.14 -9.07
N VAL A 46 5.65 -14.32 -9.54
CA VAL A 46 5.47 -14.73 -10.93
C VAL A 46 4.18 -15.55 -11.00
N VAL A 47 3.25 -15.14 -11.86
CA VAL A 47 1.90 -15.71 -11.96
C VAL A 47 1.61 -15.99 -13.42
N SER A 48 1.01 -17.13 -13.75
CA SER A 48 0.59 -17.41 -15.12
C SER A 48 -0.75 -16.74 -15.42
N GLN A 49 -0.94 -16.29 -16.66
CA GLN A 49 -2.22 -15.72 -17.08
C GLN A 49 -3.38 -16.69 -16.81
N GLY A 50 -4.46 -16.19 -16.21
CA GLY A 50 -5.64 -16.95 -15.80
C GLY A 50 -5.55 -17.57 -14.40
N GLU A 51 -4.38 -17.56 -13.75
CA GLU A 51 -4.27 -17.99 -12.35
C GLU A 51 -4.82 -16.93 -11.39
N SER A 52 -4.98 -17.31 -10.11
CA SER A 52 -5.39 -16.37 -9.06
C SER A 52 -4.38 -16.38 -7.93
N ILE A 53 -4.05 -15.20 -7.40
CA ILE A 53 -3.14 -15.05 -6.26
C ILE A 53 -3.75 -14.15 -5.19
N VAL A 54 -3.21 -14.27 -3.97
CA VAL A 54 -3.61 -13.44 -2.83
C VAL A 54 -2.38 -12.77 -2.24
N LEU A 55 -2.33 -11.45 -2.27
CA LEU A 55 -1.33 -10.67 -1.52
C LEU A 55 -1.87 -10.43 -0.11
N LYS A 56 -1.02 -10.59 0.90
CA LYS A 56 -1.36 -10.28 2.30
C LYS A 56 -0.45 -9.17 2.79
N CYS A 57 -1.07 -8.14 3.33
CA CYS A 57 -0.41 -7.03 3.99
C CYS A 57 -0.62 -7.18 5.50
N THR A 58 0.48 -7.10 6.25
CA THR A 58 0.49 -7.09 7.70
C THR A 58 0.81 -5.67 8.15
N VAL A 59 0.06 -5.16 9.12
CA VAL A 59 0.26 -3.86 9.75
C VAL A 59 0.44 -4.07 11.24
N GLU A 60 1.06 -3.10 11.92
CA GLU A 60 1.41 -3.21 13.34
C GLU A 60 0.17 -3.39 14.24
N ASP A 61 -0.88 -2.60 14.01
CA ASP A 61 -2.20 -2.81 14.63
C ASP A 61 -3.14 -3.55 13.66
N PRO A 62 -3.50 -4.82 13.94
CA PRO A 62 -4.40 -5.60 13.10
C PRO A 62 -5.80 -5.00 12.91
N LYS A 63 -6.20 -4.04 13.76
CA LYS A 63 -7.50 -3.34 13.65
C LYS A 63 -7.47 -2.18 12.66
N THR A 64 -6.28 -1.72 12.28
CA THR A 64 -6.10 -0.62 11.35
C THR A 64 -6.52 -1.02 9.95
N ARG A 65 -7.17 -0.09 9.25
CA ARG A 65 -7.57 -0.32 7.87
C ARG A 65 -6.33 -0.31 6.96
N VAL A 66 -6.23 -1.33 6.12
CA VAL A 66 -5.21 -1.44 5.08
C VAL A 66 -5.76 -0.90 3.77
N ILE A 67 -4.95 -0.19 3.00
CA ILE A 67 -5.27 0.31 1.67
C ILE A 67 -4.26 -0.26 0.68
N TRP A 68 -4.73 -0.79 -0.44
CA TRP A 68 -3.90 -1.33 -1.51
C TRP A 68 -3.78 -0.38 -2.68
N TRP A 69 -2.56 -0.26 -3.17
CA TRP A 69 -2.18 0.59 -4.27
C TRP A 69 -1.51 -0.24 -5.36
N ARG A 70 -1.82 0.08 -6.61
CA ARG A 70 -1.16 -0.47 -7.78
C ARG A 70 -0.62 0.66 -8.65
N THR A 71 0.59 0.49 -9.15
CA THR A 71 1.23 1.42 -10.08
C THR A 71 2.16 0.68 -11.03
N GLU A 72 2.47 1.29 -12.17
CA GLU A 72 3.52 0.81 -13.06
C GLU A 72 4.88 1.47 -12.74
N ASN A 73 4.88 2.73 -12.32
CA ASN A 73 6.08 3.57 -12.21
C ASN A 73 6.22 4.33 -10.88
N LEU A 74 5.42 3.99 -9.85
CA LEU A 74 5.36 4.68 -8.53
C LEU A 74 4.88 6.13 -8.56
N THR A 75 4.61 6.70 -9.74
CA THR A 75 4.08 8.06 -9.92
C THR A 75 2.57 8.10 -10.05
N ASP A 76 1.98 7.05 -10.63
CA ASP A 76 0.55 6.96 -10.94
C ASP A 76 -0.03 5.73 -10.23
N ALA A 77 -0.35 5.89 -8.95
CA ALA A 77 -0.92 4.80 -8.18
C ALA A 77 -2.44 4.88 -8.11
N LEU A 78 -3.06 3.72 -8.30
CA LEU A 78 -4.49 3.53 -8.19
C LEU A 78 -4.82 2.77 -6.92
N MET A 79 -5.81 3.24 -6.16
CA MET A 79 -6.39 2.48 -5.06
C MET A 79 -7.19 1.30 -5.63
N ILE A 80 -6.84 0.08 -5.23
CA ILE A 80 -7.44 -1.16 -5.76
C ILE A 80 -8.06 -2.06 -4.69
N GLY A 81 -7.93 -1.72 -3.41
CA GLY A 81 -8.50 -2.50 -2.32
C GLY A 81 -8.33 -1.82 -0.95
N SER A 82 -9.07 -2.30 0.05
CA SER A 82 -9.08 -1.72 1.40
C SER A 82 -9.12 -2.77 2.53
N THR A 83 -8.56 -3.94 2.28
CA THR A 83 -8.57 -5.11 3.18
C THR A 83 -7.15 -5.63 3.38
N GLN A 84 -6.89 -6.39 4.44
CA GLN A 84 -5.56 -6.99 4.68
C GLN A 84 -5.13 -7.93 3.55
N PHE A 85 -6.10 -8.55 2.87
CA PHE A 85 -5.88 -9.43 1.73
C PHE A 85 -6.33 -8.75 0.45
N LEU A 86 -5.49 -8.80 -0.58
CA LEU A 86 -5.83 -8.41 -1.93
C LEU A 86 -5.88 -9.66 -2.81
N HIS A 87 -7.06 -9.94 -3.34
CA HIS A 87 -7.29 -11.08 -4.22
C HIS A 87 -7.23 -10.63 -5.68
N LEU A 88 -6.28 -11.19 -6.43
CA LEU A 88 -6.19 -11.02 -7.88
C LEU A 88 -6.70 -12.30 -8.53
N HIS A 89 -7.88 -12.23 -9.16
CA HIS A 89 -8.53 -13.37 -9.78
C HIS A 89 -8.35 -13.33 -11.29
N ASN A 90 -8.13 -14.51 -11.90
CA ASN A 90 -7.98 -14.65 -13.35
C ASN A 90 -7.02 -13.61 -13.93
N VAL A 91 -5.80 -13.58 -13.39
CA VAL A 91 -4.78 -12.57 -13.63
C VAL A 91 -4.50 -12.41 -15.12
N ASP A 92 -4.54 -11.18 -15.61
CA ASP A 92 -4.22 -10.82 -16.98
C ASP A 92 -2.86 -10.14 -17.10
N VAL A 93 -2.31 -10.06 -18.31
CA VAL A 93 -1.08 -9.30 -18.59
C VAL A 93 -1.19 -7.84 -18.18
N CYS A 94 -2.40 -7.29 -18.19
CA CYS A 94 -2.72 -5.96 -17.73
C CYS A 94 -2.69 -5.82 -16.20
N ASP A 95 -2.54 -6.89 -15.43
CA ASP A 95 -2.38 -6.85 -13.96
C ASP A 95 -0.90 -6.81 -13.54
N ARG A 96 0.03 -6.84 -14.49
CA ARG A 96 1.44 -6.64 -14.18
C ARG A 96 1.66 -5.28 -13.51
N GLY A 97 2.60 -5.23 -12.58
CA GLY A 97 3.02 -3.97 -11.98
C GLY A 97 3.49 -4.10 -10.54
N ILE A 98 3.55 -2.95 -9.90
CA ILE A 98 4.04 -2.77 -8.55
C ILE A 98 2.83 -2.56 -7.64
N TYR A 99 2.77 -3.37 -6.59
CA TYR A 99 1.73 -3.39 -5.58
C TYR A 99 2.34 -3.03 -4.25
N TYR A 100 1.69 -2.14 -3.52
CA TYR A 100 2.08 -1.81 -2.15
C TYR A 100 0.83 -1.55 -1.33
N CYS A 101 0.96 -1.67 -0.01
CA CYS A 101 -0.11 -1.34 0.91
C CYS A 101 0.35 -0.23 1.86
N THR A 102 -0.61 0.55 2.33
CA THR A 102 -0.45 1.53 3.40
C THR A 102 -1.48 1.25 4.47
N ASP A 103 -1.22 1.72 5.69
CA ASP A 103 -2.29 1.85 6.67
C ASP A 103 -3.09 3.14 6.43
N GLU A 104 -4.17 3.36 7.19
CA GLU A 104 -5.04 4.53 7.04
C GLU A 104 -4.44 5.85 7.58
N PHE A 105 -3.30 5.77 8.26
CA PHE A 105 -2.60 6.89 8.88
C PHE A 105 -1.31 7.26 8.12
N THR A 106 -0.72 6.34 7.34
CA THR A 106 0.45 6.61 6.50
C THR A 106 0.05 7.33 5.22
N ASN A 107 0.62 8.51 5.03
CA ASN A 107 0.52 9.20 3.75
C ASN A 107 1.35 8.47 2.69
N TYR A 108 0.85 8.51 1.45
CA TYR A 108 1.34 7.89 0.22
C TYR A 108 2.85 7.95 -0.05
N ASP A 109 3.55 8.95 0.52
CA ASP A 109 4.93 9.31 0.16
C ASP A 109 6.00 8.29 0.55
N PHE A 110 5.66 7.24 1.31
CA PHE A 110 6.60 6.18 1.66
C PHE A 110 5.95 4.80 1.51
N ALA A 111 6.08 4.19 0.32
CA ALA A 111 5.75 2.78 0.13
C ALA A 111 6.79 1.90 0.85
N HIS A 112 6.55 1.61 2.13
CA HIS A 112 7.46 0.83 2.99
C HIS A 112 7.62 -0.62 2.52
N SER A 113 6.57 -1.21 1.93
CA SER A 113 6.61 -2.59 1.42
C SER A 113 6.01 -2.70 0.03
N ILE A 114 6.84 -3.16 -0.90
CA ILE A 114 6.55 -3.26 -2.32
C ILE A 114 6.60 -4.73 -2.75
N ASN A 115 5.61 -5.13 -3.56
CA ASN A 115 5.52 -6.41 -4.24
C ASN A 115 5.43 -6.19 -5.75
N THR A 116 6.24 -6.89 -6.53
CA THR A 116 6.17 -6.86 -7.99
C THR A 116 5.44 -8.10 -8.49
N VAL A 117 4.33 -7.91 -9.20
CA VAL A 117 3.60 -8.99 -9.86
C VAL A 117 4.02 -9.04 -11.33
N VAL A 118 4.58 -10.19 -11.72
CA VAL A 118 4.98 -10.49 -13.09
C VAL A 118 4.02 -11.55 -13.63
N VAL A 119 3.40 -11.25 -14.77
CA VAL A 119 2.43 -12.17 -15.39
C VAL A 119 3.07 -12.86 -16.59
N LEU A 120 3.19 -14.18 -16.54
CA LEU A 120 3.63 -15.01 -17.65
C LEU A 120 2.48 -15.20 -18.63
N GLN A 121 2.70 -14.77 -19.87
CA GLN A 121 1.76 -15.05 -20.96
C GLN A 121 1.76 -16.55 -21.26
N SER A 122 0.57 -17.13 -21.37
CA SER A 122 0.42 -18.42 -22.01
C SER A 122 0.68 -18.24 -23.50
N SER A 123 1.85 -18.66 -23.97
CA SER A 123 2.13 -18.66 -25.41
C SER A 123 1.15 -19.61 -26.10
N PRO A 124 0.39 -19.18 -27.13
CA PRO A 124 -0.41 -20.11 -27.93
C PRO A 124 0.46 -21.05 -28.79
N PHE A 125 1.79 -20.90 -28.76
CA PHE A 125 2.75 -21.73 -29.47
C PHE A 125 3.56 -22.58 -28.49
N GLY A 126 2.88 -23.57 -27.87
CA GLY A 126 3.58 -24.79 -27.52
C GLY A 126 4.08 -25.41 -28.83
N SER A 127 5.39 -25.50 -28.97
CA SER A 127 6.07 -26.20 -30.06
C SER A 127 5.46 -27.59 -30.25
N VAL A 128 4.79 -27.78 -31.39
CA VAL A 128 4.65 -29.11 -31.99
C VAL A 128 6.03 -29.48 -32.54
N SER A 129 6.35 -30.76 -32.39
CA SER A 129 7.55 -31.52 -32.82
C SER A 129 8.83 -31.32 -32.03
#